data_AF-A0A520FU43-F1
#
_entry.id   AF-A0A520FU43-F1
#
_cell.length_a   1.000
_cell.length_b   1.000
_cell.length_c   1.000
_cell.angle_alpha   90.00
_cell.angle_beta   90.00
_cell.angle_gamma   90.00
#
_symmetry.space_group_name_H-M   'P 1'
#
loop_
_entity.id
_entity.type
_entity.pdbx_description
1 polymer ?
#
loop_
_entity_poly.entity_id
_entity_poly.type
_entity_poly.pdbx_seq_one_letter_code
_entity_poly.pdbx_strand_id
1 'polypeptide(L)'
;MNELRNQENAPSTNPKSQSGAMRYSEAALMPPVDVIEDANGITLYADLPGVPREKLHLQVEAGTLTIDAELDLTLPEGLQSSHTEVGLGRFHRIFTLSPELDPEKVSA
;
A
#
# COMPACT_ATOMS: atom_id res chain seq x y z
N MET A 1 -45.80 -1.11 -42.79
CA MET A 1 -44.86 -2.13 -42.29
C MET A 1 -44.09 -1.48 -41.16
N ASN A 2 -44.52 -1.75 -39.92
CA ASN A 2 -43.76 -1.43 -38.70
C ASN A 2 -42.49 -2.26 -38.69
N GLU A 3 -41.36 -1.70 -38.25
CA GLU A 3 -40.45 -2.34 -37.28
C GLU A 3 -39.75 -1.26 -36.45
N LEU A 4 -40.37 -0.94 -35.32
CA LEU A 4 -39.72 -0.39 -34.13
C LEU A 4 -38.78 -1.48 -33.59
N ARG A 5 -37.49 -1.18 -33.39
CA ARG A 5 -36.63 -2.02 -32.55
C ARG A 5 -35.67 -1.17 -31.73
N ASN A 6 -36.17 -0.91 -30.51
CA ASN A 6 -35.49 -0.75 -29.24
C ASN A 6 -34.00 -0.39 -29.21
N GLN A 7 -33.78 0.77 -28.60
CA GLN A 7 -32.70 1.07 -27.68
C GLN A 7 -32.39 -0.14 -26.77
N GLU A 8 -31.13 -0.56 -26.73
CA GLU A 8 -30.59 -1.27 -25.57
C GLU A 8 -29.61 -0.34 -24.87
N ASN A 9 -30.07 0.18 -23.74
CA ASN A 9 -29.27 0.87 -22.73
C ASN A 9 -28.13 -0.04 -22.29
N ALA A 10 -26.90 0.24 -22.73
CA ALA A 10 -25.75 -0.18 -21.95
C ALA A 10 -25.75 0.64 -20.65
N PRO A 11 -25.58 0.01 -19.47
CA PRO A 11 -25.46 0.76 -18.24
C PRO A 11 -24.21 1.63 -18.34
N SER A 12 -24.43 2.95 -18.48
CA SER A 12 -23.41 3.93 -18.14
C SER A 12 -23.17 3.79 -16.66
N THR A 13 -22.20 2.96 -16.27
CA THR A 13 -21.60 2.98 -14.94
C THR A 13 -20.94 4.34 -14.80
N ASN A 14 -21.74 5.31 -14.34
CA ASN A 14 -21.26 6.56 -13.79
C ASN A 14 -20.27 6.21 -12.68
N PRO A 15 -18.96 6.48 -12.81
CA PRO A 15 -18.11 6.48 -11.63
C PRO A 15 -18.54 7.71 -10.84
N LYS A 16 -19.47 7.51 -9.90
CA LYS A 16 -19.80 8.49 -8.88
C LYS A 16 -18.50 8.86 -8.17
N SER A 17 -18.14 10.14 -8.27
CA SER A 17 -17.37 10.91 -7.31
C SER A 17 -16.25 10.14 -6.58
N GLN A 18 -15.13 9.91 -7.26
CA GLN A 18 -13.85 9.76 -6.55
C GLN A 18 -13.25 11.14 -6.39
N SER A 19 -13.54 11.75 -5.25
CA SER A 19 -12.85 12.92 -4.73
C SER A 19 -11.33 12.67 -4.72
N GLY A 20 -10.59 13.44 -5.52
CA GLY A 20 -9.21 13.85 -5.25
C GLY A 20 -8.10 12.81 -5.06
N ALA A 21 -8.37 11.50 -5.13
CA ALA A 21 -7.34 10.49 -4.96
C ALA A 21 -6.39 10.52 -6.16
N MET A 22 -5.12 10.84 -5.90
CA MET A 22 -4.04 10.66 -6.87
C MET A 22 -4.08 9.21 -7.38
N ARG A 23 -3.95 9.00 -8.70
CA ARG A 23 -3.96 7.66 -9.29
C ARG A 23 -2.67 6.92 -8.96
N TYR A 24 -2.57 6.43 -7.73
CA TYR A 24 -1.52 5.53 -7.32
C TYR A 24 -1.72 4.20 -8.05
N SER A 25 -0.66 3.68 -8.67
CA SER A 25 -0.73 2.33 -9.23
C SER A 25 -0.80 1.30 -8.10
N GLU A 26 -1.40 0.13 -8.36
CA GLU A 26 -1.45 -0.98 -7.38
C GLU A 26 -0.07 -1.59 -7.07
N ALA A 27 0.95 -1.27 -7.87
CA ALA A 27 2.31 -1.70 -7.59
C ALA A 27 2.80 -1.06 -6.28
N ALA A 28 3.62 -1.81 -5.54
CA ALA A 28 4.18 -1.37 -4.27
C ALA A 28 5.64 -0.95 -4.43
N LEU A 29 6.04 0.07 -3.69
CA LEU A 29 7.44 0.45 -3.50
C LEU A 29 8.11 -0.52 -2.54
N MET A 30 9.39 -0.80 -2.78
CA MET A 30 10.22 -1.44 -1.77
C MET A 30 10.79 -0.36 -0.85
N PRO A 31 10.33 -0.24 0.41
CA PRO A 31 10.85 0.75 1.34
C PRO A 31 12.34 0.49 1.63
N PRO A 32 13.18 1.52 1.82
CA PRO A 32 14.52 1.32 2.34
C PRO A 32 14.44 0.79 3.77
N VAL A 33 15.34 -0.15 4.10
CA VAL A 33 15.37 -0.79 5.42
C VAL A 33 16.82 -1.04 5.81
N ASP A 34 17.16 -0.65 7.04
CA ASP A 34 18.39 -1.04 7.71
C ASP A 34 18.15 -2.24 8.61
N VAL A 35 19.11 -3.16 8.61
CA VAL A 35 19.08 -4.39 9.42
C VAL A 35 20.28 -4.37 10.36
N ILE A 36 20.00 -4.45 11.66
CA ILE A 36 21.03 -4.46 12.69
C ILE A 36 20.86 -5.73 13.51
N GLU A 37 21.95 -6.49 13.65
CA GLU A 37 22.00 -7.72 14.43
C GLU A 37 23.00 -7.52 15.58
N ASP A 38 22.57 -7.84 16.81
CA ASP A 38 23.41 -7.86 17.99
C ASP A 38 23.09 -9.06 18.90
N ALA A 39 23.75 -9.14 20.05
CA ALA A 39 23.60 -10.27 20.98
C ALA A 39 22.16 -10.48 21.50
N ASN A 40 21.29 -9.49 21.39
CA ASN A 40 19.89 -9.55 21.84
C ASN A 40 18.92 -9.93 20.72
N GLY A 41 19.33 -9.84 19.45
CA GLY A 41 18.49 -10.20 18.31
C GLY A 41 18.68 -9.29 17.09
N ILE A 42 17.64 -9.22 16.25
CA ILE A 42 17.61 -8.43 15.01
C ILE A 42 16.65 -7.26 15.15
N THR A 43 17.09 -6.06 14.79
CA THR A 43 16.27 -4.85 14.70
C THR A 43 16.21 -4.38 13.26
N LEU A 44 15.01 -4.05 12.79
CA LEU A 44 14.75 -3.50 11.46
C LEU A 44 14.28 -2.05 11.58
N TYR A 45 14.91 -1.14 10.83
CA TYR A 45 14.45 0.24 10.68
C TYR A 45 13.95 0.43 9.25
N ALA A 46 12.65 0.68 9.09
CA ALA A 46 12.00 0.85 7.79
C ALA A 46 11.46 2.26 7.62
N ASP A 47 11.87 2.93 6.54
CA ASP A 47 11.36 4.27 6.22
C ASP A 47 10.06 4.16 5.43
N LEU A 48 8.97 4.57 6.08
CA LEU A 48 7.60 4.53 5.55
C LEU A 48 6.94 5.93 5.60
N PRO A 49 7.47 6.93 4.88
CA PRO A 49 6.96 8.30 4.95
C PRO A 49 5.53 8.40 4.43
N GLY A 50 4.67 9.14 5.14
CA GLY A 50 3.28 9.36 4.74
C GLY A 50 2.35 8.17 5.01
N VAL A 51 2.84 7.11 5.67
CA VAL A 51 2.03 5.97 6.12
C VAL A 51 1.54 6.23 7.54
N PRO A 52 0.23 6.36 7.77
CA PRO A 52 -0.31 6.45 9.12
C PRO A 52 -0.23 5.08 9.82
N ARG A 53 -0.11 5.07 11.16
CA ARG A 53 0.10 3.83 11.95
C ARG A 53 -0.99 2.80 11.70
N GLU A 54 -2.23 3.25 11.50
CA GLU A 54 -3.40 2.40 11.30
C GLU A 54 -3.40 1.70 9.93
N LYS A 55 -2.56 2.18 8.99
CA LYS A 55 -2.38 1.59 7.66
C LYS A 55 -1.07 0.80 7.53
N LEU A 56 -0.33 0.61 8.63
CA LEU A 56 0.82 -0.29 8.70
C LEU A 56 0.39 -1.67 9.18
N HIS A 57 0.67 -2.68 8.37
CA HIS A 57 0.38 -4.08 8.64
C HIS A 57 1.69 -4.85 8.67
N LEU A 58 1.96 -5.51 9.81
CA LEU A 58 3.12 -6.37 10.01
C LEU A 58 2.61 -7.79 10.27
N GLN A 59 3.10 -8.75 9.50
CA GLN A 59 2.73 -10.15 9.64
C GLN A 59 3.98 -11.01 9.73
N VAL A 60 4.02 -11.89 10.72
CA VAL A 60 5.05 -12.90 10.85
C VAL A 60 4.40 -14.27 10.75
N GLU A 61 4.70 -14.99 9.68
CA GLU A 61 4.14 -16.32 9.44
C GLU A 61 5.12 -17.17 8.65
N ALA A 62 5.19 -18.47 8.97
CA ALA A 62 5.98 -19.45 8.23
C ALA A 62 7.45 -19.01 7.97
N GLY A 63 8.10 -18.41 8.97
CA GLY A 63 9.49 -17.94 8.87
C GLY A 63 9.66 -16.70 7.97
N THR A 64 8.61 -15.91 7.78
CA THR A 64 8.62 -14.71 6.95
C THR A 64 8.05 -13.53 7.72
N LEU A 65 8.74 -12.38 7.69
CA LEU A 65 8.19 -11.08 8.08
C LEU A 65 7.77 -10.31 6.83
N THR A 66 6.49 -9.94 6.78
CA THR A 66 5.91 -9.09 5.74
C THR A 66 5.59 -7.72 6.31
N ILE A 67 6.06 -6.68 5.63
CA ILE A 67 5.71 -5.28 5.86
C ILE A 67 4.82 -4.82 4.72
N ASP A 68 3.58 -4.46 5.06
CA ASP A 68 2.59 -3.93 4.14
C ASP A 68 2.04 -2.61 4.63
N ALA A 69 2.14 -1.56 3.83
CA ALA A 69 1.81 -0.21 4.27
C ALA A 69 1.18 0.62 3.16
N GLU A 70 0.04 1.24 3.44
CA GLU A 70 -0.63 2.16 2.50
C GLU A 70 -0.35 3.62 2.85
N LEU A 71 0.00 4.42 1.86
CA LEU A 71 0.19 5.85 2.01
C LEU A 71 -1.17 6.55 2.10
N ASP A 72 -1.26 7.59 2.93
CA ASP A 72 -2.42 8.47 2.99
C ASP A 72 -2.04 9.89 2.59
N LEU A 73 -2.01 10.13 1.27
CA LEU A 73 -1.72 11.43 0.69
C LEU A 73 -2.98 11.96 0.03
N THR A 74 -3.76 12.74 0.78
CA THR A 74 -4.95 13.41 0.27
C THR A 74 -4.58 14.75 -0.37
N LEU A 75 -5.05 14.98 -1.59
CA LEU A 75 -5.00 16.31 -2.21
C LEU A 75 -6.18 17.14 -1.69
N PRO A 76 -5.94 18.36 -1.20
CA PRO A 76 -7.02 19.27 -0.85
C PRO A 76 -7.96 19.53 -2.03
N GLU A 77 -9.23 19.78 -1.75
CA GLU A 77 -10.23 20.02 -2.78
C GLU A 77 -9.85 21.24 -3.65
N GLY A 78 -10.02 21.09 -4.97
CA GLY A 78 -9.68 22.14 -5.93
C GLY A 78 -8.20 22.24 -6.29
N LEU A 79 -7.31 21.45 -5.64
CA LEU A 79 -5.90 21.36 -6.01
C LEU A 79 -5.64 20.12 -6.87
N GLN A 80 -4.80 20.29 -7.89
CA GLN A 80 -4.29 19.20 -8.71
C GLN A 80 -2.76 19.13 -8.58
N SER A 81 -2.23 17.92 -8.48
CA SER A 81 -0.78 17.72 -8.55
C SER A 81 -0.28 18.06 -9.94
N SER A 82 0.62 19.04 -10.05
CA SER A 82 1.32 19.35 -11.30
C SER A 82 2.40 18.33 -11.60
N HIS A 83 3.00 17.73 -10.56
CA HIS A 83 4.06 16.74 -10.70
C HIS A 83 4.08 15.79 -9.51
N THR A 84 4.22 14.50 -9.80
CA THR A 84 4.37 13.43 -8.81
C THR A 84 5.48 12.51 -9.28
N GLU A 85 6.58 12.44 -8.54
CA GLU A 85 7.67 11.50 -8.82
C GLU A 85 7.32 10.08 -8.36
N VAL A 86 6.63 9.98 -7.22
CA VAL A 86 6.25 8.71 -6.60
C VAL A 86 4.76 8.48 -6.79
N GLY A 87 4.41 7.80 -7.88
CA GLY A 87 3.04 7.46 -8.25
C GLY A 87 2.55 6.12 -7.67
N LEU A 88 3.22 5.59 -6.64
CA LEU A 88 2.80 4.36 -5.94
C LEU A 88 2.34 4.69 -4.52
N GLY A 89 1.18 4.15 -4.14
CA GLY A 89 0.48 4.48 -2.89
C GLY A 89 0.62 3.41 -1.81
N ARG A 90 1.57 2.48 -1.99
CA ARG A 90 1.82 1.38 -1.06
C ARG A 90 3.30 1.04 -1.00
N PHE A 91 3.76 0.64 0.18
CA PHE A 91 5.03 -0.03 0.42
C PHE A 91 4.78 -1.52 0.69
N HIS A 92 5.67 -2.37 0.16
CA HIS A 92 5.66 -3.81 0.40
C HIS A 92 7.09 -4.33 0.50
N ARG A 93 7.41 -5.03 1.58
CA ARG A 93 8.71 -5.71 1.75
C ARG A 93 8.55 -7.01 2.50
N ILE A 94 9.28 -8.02 2.05
CA ILE A 94 9.28 -9.36 2.66
C ILE A 94 10.71 -9.71 3.08
N PHE A 95 10.85 -10.27 4.27
CA PHE A 95 12.10 -10.80 4.80
C PHE A 95 11.92 -12.25 5.18
N THR A 96 12.87 -13.11 4.79
CA THR A 96 12.98 -14.46 5.34
C THR A 96 13.69 -14.38 6.68
N LEU A 97 13.10 -15.00 7.70
CA LEU A 97 13.61 -15.04 9.07
C LEU A 97 14.41 -16.31 9.29
N SER A 98 15.47 -16.21 10.09
CA SER A 98 16.22 -17.38 10.55
C SER A 98 15.32 -18.28 11.42
N PRO A 99 15.42 -19.62 11.32
CA PRO A 99 14.70 -20.56 12.18
C PRO A 99 14.98 -20.40 13.68
N GLU A 100 16.08 -19.72 14.03
CA GLU A 100 16.50 -19.47 15.42
C GLU A 100 15.75 -18.30 16.08
N LEU A 101 15.05 -17.48 15.29
CA LEU A 101 14.27 -16.36 15.81
C LEU A 101 12.92 -16.83 16.35
N ASP A 102 12.52 -16.28 17.50
CA ASP A 102 11.23 -16.55 18.14
C ASP A 102 10.17 -15.56 17.62
N PRO A 103 9.21 -15.99 16.77
CA PRO A 103 8.22 -15.10 16.17
C PRO A 103 7.27 -14.45 17.19
N GLU A 104 7.06 -15.11 18.33
CA GLU A 104 6.15 -14.65 19.39
C GLU A 104 6.71 -13.46 20.18
N LYS A 105 7.99 -13.12 19.97
CA LYS A 105 8.69 -12.01 20.63
C LYS A 105 8.87 -10.78 19.76
N VAL A 106 8.24 -10.73 18.58
CA VAL A 106 8.33 -9.58 17.68
C VAL A 106 7.57 -8.37 18.26
N SER A 107 8.15 -7.18 18.13
CA SER A 107 7.58 -5.91 18.61
C SER A 107 7.79 -4.77 17.62
N ALA A 108 6.83 -3.84 17.50
CA ALA A 108 6.87 -2.69 16.59
C ALA A 108 6.06 -1.47 17.10
#